data_AF-A0A5A7W4K7-F1
#
_entry.id   AF-A0A5A7W4K7-F1
#
_cell.length_a   1.000
_cell.length_b   1.000
_cell.length_c   1.000
_cell.angle_alpha   90.00
_cell.angle_beta   90.00
_cell.angle_gamma   90.00
#
_symmetry.space_group_name_H-M   'P 1'
#
loop_
_entity.id
_entity.type
_entity.pdbx_description
1 polymer ?
#
loop_
_entity_poly.entity_id
_entity_poly.type
_entity_poly.pdbx_seq_one_letter_code
_entity_poly.pdbx_strand_id
1 'polypeptide(L)'
;ENAACARRLAGMVTLLDTRHAAAGSADRDQWYLDNWGAVCAEIGASQQLTPGVASHLLLIGVALRDRLPKIGAVFADGLIGYRLVATIVHRTGLIKDPAALRAVDTALALLVQGWGPMSLDRTDQEIDRLVAEHDPYALRRTQTKARGRAVEVFLDDATGVATLWATLFAPDAAALDQRLDTIAATVCEHDPRTRDQRRSDAMGAIGHWQDRLACLCGLAHCDAGATTPSTVVIHVVAHAES
;
A
#
# COMPACT_ATOMS: atom_id res chain seq x y z
N GLU A 1 -24.16 -8.86 -9.07
CA GLU A 1 -23.02 -8.69 -8.13
C GLU A 1 -22.30 -7.36 -8.31
N ASN A 2 -21.79 -7.04 -9.51
CA ASN A 2 -21.08 -5.79 -9.82
C ASN A 2 -21.82 -4.51 -9.39
N ALA A 3 -23.08 -4.35 -9.81
CA ALA A 3 -23.89 -3.19 -9.45
C ALA A 3 -24.11 -3.04 -7.92
N ALA A 4 -24.14 -4.15 -7.18
CA ALA A 4 -24.23 -4.11 -5.71
C ALA A 4 -22.91 -3.65 -5.09
N CYS A 5 -21.77 -4.08 -5.64
CA CYS A 5 -20.46 -3.59 -5.24
C CYS A 5 -20.33 -2.08 -5.50
N ALA A 6 -20.79 -1.60 -6.67
CA ALA A 6 -20.81 -0.18 -7.01
C ALA A 6 -21.63 0.64 -6.00
N ARG A 7 -22.86 0.19 -5.69
CA ARG A 7 -23.70 0.83 -4.66
C ARG A 7 -23.04 0.85 -3.28
N ARG A 8 -22.35 -0.24 -2.91
CA ARG A 8 -21.61 -0.32 -1.65
C ARG A 8 -20.53 0.76 -1.58
N LEU A 9 -19.72 0.91 -2.63
CA LEU A 9 -18.68 1.95 -2.68
C LEU A 9 -19.29 3.36 -2.65
N ALA A 10 -20.38 3.60 -3.38
CA ALA A 10 -21.08 4.88 -3.34
C ALA A 10 -21.60 5.22 -1.94
N GLY A 11 -22.14 4.23 -1.21
CA GLY A 11 -22.58 4.41 0.19
C GLY A 11 -21.44 4.77 1.14
N MET A 12 -20.25 4.17 0.97
CA MET A 12 -19.05 4.54 1.73
C MET A 12 -18.65 6.00 1.50
N VAL A 13 -18.76 6.46 0.25
CA VAL A 13 -18.47 7.86 -0.12
C VAL A 13 -19.51 8.82 0.47
N THR A 14 -20.80 8.46 0.45
CA THR A 14 -21.85 9.25 1.12
C THR A 14 -21.59 9.40 2.62
N LEU A 15 -21.09 8.36 3.28
CA LEU A 15 -20.70 8.44 4.70
C LEU A 15 -19.56 9.46 4.90
N LEU A 16 -18.56 9.44 4.03
CA LEU A 16 -17.47 10.43 4.05
C LEU A 16 -17.99 11.85 3.87
N ASP A 17 -18.87 12.08 2.89
CA ASP A 17 -19.47 13.40 2.64
C ASP A 17 -20.29 13.91 3.83
N THR A 18 -21.05 13.01 4.46
CA THR A 18 -21.82 13.33 5.66
C THR A 18 -20.89 13.75 6.81
N ARG A 19 -19.75 13.07 6.99
CA ARG A 19 -18.76 13.43 8.02
C ARG A 19 -18.04 14.74 7.70
N HIS A 20 -17.75 15.01 6.44
CA HIS A 20 -17.17 16.30 6.01
C HIS A 20 -18.15 17.47 6.19
N ALA A 21 -19.43 17.25 5.96
CA ALA A 21 -20.47 18.29 6.10
C ALA A 21 -20.85 18.59 7.57
N ALA A 22 -20.42 17.76 8.53
CA ALA A 22 -20.75 17.94 9.94
C ALA A 22 -20.16 19.23 10.53
N ALA A 23 -20.88 19.87 11.46
CA ALA A 23 -20.38 21.07 12.15
C ALA A 23 -19.05 20.79 12.89
N GLY A 24 -18.10 21.72 12.80
CA GLY A 24 -16.76 21.57 13.37
C GLY A 24 -15.87 20.55 12.66
N SER A 25 -16.26 20.07 11.48
CA SER A 25 -15.46 19.11 10.70
C SER A 25 -14.16 19.70 10.14
N ALA A 26 -14.13 21.02 9.89
CA ALA A 26 -12.96 21.73 9.40
C ALA A 26 -11.87 21.95 10.47
N ASP A 27 -12.21 21.91 11.75
CA ASP A 27 -11.28 22.11 12.87
C ASP A 27 -10.72 20.78 13.44
N ARG A 28 -10.90 19.68 12.69
CA ARG A 28 -10.57 18.32 13.13
C ARG A 28 -9.10 17.94 12.99
N ASP A 29 -8.25 18.85 12.52
CA ASP A 29 -6.80 18.67 12.53
C ASP A 29 -6.23 18.52 13.96
N GLN A 30 -7.03 18.86 14.97
CA GLN A 30 -6.72 18.64 16.40
C GLN A 30 -7.15 17.24 16.91
N TRP A 31 -7.79 16.41 16.09
CA TRP A 31 -8.30 15.11 16.49
C TRP A 31 -7.27 14.01 16.28
N TYR A 32 -7.36 12.95 17.09
CA TYR A 32 -6.49 11.77 16.95
C TYR A 32 -6.72 11.00 15.63
N LEU A 33 -7.91 11.14 15.03
CA LEU A 33 -8.29 10.54 13.75
C LEU A 33 -8.97 11.61 12.88
N ASP A 34 -8.51 11.75 11.64
CA ASP A 34 -9.15 12.58 10.63
C ASP A 34 -10.51 12.00 10.20
N ASN A 35 -11.28 12.76 9.41
CA ASN A 35 -12.59 12.29 8.94
C ASN A 35 -12.48 10.98 8.14
N TRP A 36 -11.40 10.81 7.38
CA TRP A 36 -11.13 9.60 6.63
C TRP A 36 -10.96 8.39 7.55
N GLY A 37 -10.09 8.48 8.55
CA GLY A 37 -9.82 7.43 9.52
C GLY A 37 -11.06 7.07 10.32
N ALA A 38 -11.86 8.06 10.73
CA ALA A 38 -13.12 7.84 11.43
C ALA A 38 -14.13 7.05 10.56
N VAL A 39 -14.26 7.41 9.27
CA VAL A 39 -15.13 6.71 8.32
C VAL A 39 -14.63 5.29 8.05
N CYS A 40 -13.32 5.11 7.88
CA CYS A 40 -12.72 3.79 7.68
C CYS A 40 -12.94 2.87 8.89
N ALA A 41 -12.86 3.41 10.12
CA ALA A 41 -13.15 2.66 11.33
C ALA A 41 -14.64 2.23 11.40
N GLU A 42 -15.57 3.13 11.06
CA GLU A 42 -17.01 2.82 11.02
C GLU A 42 -17.35 1.77 9.95
N ILE A 43 -16.78 1.91 8.75
CA ILE A 43 -16.90 0.92 7.67
C ILE A 43 -16.31 -0.43 8.11
N GLY A 44 -15.11 -0.42 8.70
CA GLY A 44 -14.43 -1.61 9.18
C GLY A 44 -15.28 -2.38 10.19
N ALA A 45 -15.83 -1.68 11.18
CA ALA A 45 -16.69 -2.27 12.19
C ALA A 45 -18.00 -2.82 11.61
N SER A 46 -18.65 -2.07 10.71
CA SER A 46 -19.95 -2.46 10.13
C SER A 46 -19.85 -3.59 9.09
N GLN A 47 -18.73 -3.71 8.39
CA GLN A 47 -18.54 -4.66 7.29
C GLN A 47 -17.54 -5.78 7.60
N GLN A 48 -17.03 -5.85 8.84
CA GLN A 48 -16.00 -6.81 9.26
C GLN A 48 -14.74 -6.73 8.38
N LEU A 49 -14.31 -5.50 8.07
CA LEU A 49 -13.12 -5.23 7.27
C LEU A 49 -12.01 -4.67 8.14
N THR A 50 -10.76 -4.94 7.75
CA THR A 50 -9.63 -4.23 8.34
C THR A 50 -9.65 -2.76 7.93
N PRO A 51 -9.09 -1.85 8.75
CA PRO A 51 -9.02 -0.43 8.41
C PRO A 51 -8.35 -0.16 7.05
N GLY A 52 -7.32 -0.94 6.70
CA GLY A 52 -6.65 -0.84 5.41
C GLY A 52 -7.55 -1.20 4.22
N VAL A 53 -8.35 -2.26 4.35
CA VAL A 53 -9.31 -2.67 3.30
C VAL A 53 -10.43 -1.64 3.17
N ALA A 54 -10.96 -1.13 4.28
CA ALA A 54 -11.96 -0.07 4.29
C ALA A 54 -11.46 1.20 3.59
N SER A 55 -10.23 1.64 3.93
CA SER A 55 -9.55 2.77 3.31
C SER A 55 -9.37 2.58 1.80
N HIS A 56 -8.90 1.40 1.38
CA HIS A 56 -8.71 1.11 -0.05
C HIS A 56 -10.03 1.14 -0.84
N LEU A 57 -11.11 0.55 -0.31
CA LEU A 57 -12.42 0.57 -0.95
C LEU A 57 -12.99 1.99 -1.04
N LEU A 58 -12.85 2.78 0.04
CA LEU A 58 -13.28 4.17 0.07
C LEU A 58 -12.49 5.02 -0.95
N LEU A 59 -11.18 4.80 -1.09
CA LEU A 59 -10.35 5.45 -2.11
C LEU A 59 -10.85 5.21 -3.54
N ILE A 60 -11.22 3.97 -3.85
CA ILE A 60 -11.81 3.63 -5.15
C ILE A 60 -13.15 4.34 -5.33
N GLY A 61 -14.02 4.32 -4.32
CA GLY A 61 -15.30 5.02 -4.36
C GLY A 61 -15.13 6.53 -4.63
N VAL A 62 -14.23 7.18 -3.90
CA VAL A 62 -13.93 8.61 -4.07
C VAL A 62 -13.36 8.89 -5.47
N ALA A 63 -12.46 8.03 -5.97
CA ALA A 63 -11.92 8.18 -7.32
C ALA A 63 -13.01 8.07 -8.39
N LEU A 64 -13.97 7.16 -8.25
CA LEU A 64 -15.11 7.06 -9.17
C LEU A 64 -16.01 8.30 -9.12
N ARG A 65 -16.23 8.88 -7.94
CA ARG A 65 -17.03 10.11 -7.81
C ARG A 65 -16.32 11.33 -8.42
N ASP A 66 -15.06 11.54 -8.06
CA ASP A 66 -14.37 12.82 -8.30
C ASP A 66 -13.57 12.84 -9.60
N ARG A 67 -13.07 11.68 -10.03
CA ARG A 67 -12.08 11.58 -11.11
C ARG A 67 -12.60 10.83 -12.32
N LEU A 68 -13.41 9.79 -12.11
CA LEU A 68 -13.85 8.86 -13.15
C LEU A 68 -15.38 8.60 -13.12
N PRO A 69 -16.22 9.65 -13.16
CA PRO A 69 -17.67 9.51 -13.01
C PRO A 69 -18.33 8.67 -14.10
N LYS A 70 -17.80 8.65 -15.34
CA LYS A 70 -18.37 7.84 -16.43
C LYS A 70 -18.09 6.36 -16.22
N ILE A 71 -16.88 6.00 -15.77
CA ILE A 71 -16.59 4.63 -15.32
C ILE A 71 -17.43 4.25 -14.11
N GLY A 72 -17.65 5.19 -13.18
CA GLY A 72 -18.57 5.00 -12.05
C GLY A 72 -19.98 4.60 -12.50
N ALA A 73 -20.52 5.24 -13.54
CA ALA A 73 -21.83 4.92 -14.11
C ALA A 73 -21.84 3.51 -14.75
N VAL A 74 -20.84 3.18 -15.58
CA VAL A 74 -20.73 1.84 -16.20
C VAL A 74 -20.62 0.74 -15.14
N PHE A 75 -19.93 1.01 -14.03
CA PHE A 75 -19.85 0.09 -12.91
C PHE A 75 -21.19 -0.04 -12.14
N ALA A 76 -21.91 1.07 -11.96
CA ALA A 76 -23.22 1.09 -11.32
C ALA A 76 -24.26 0.27 -12.11
N ASP A 77 -24.17 0.29 -13.45
CA ASP A 77 -24.98 -0.55 -14.34
C ASP A 77 -24.57 -2.04 -14.31
N GLY A 78 -23.46 -2.36 -13.65
CA GLY A 78 -22.96 -3.71 -13.47
C GLY A 78 -22.23 -4.31 -14.67
N LEU A 79 -21.94 -3.47 -15.68
CA LEU A 79 -21.32 -3.89 -16.95
C LEU A 79 -19.84 -4.27 -16.81
N ILE A 80 -19.17 -3.76 -15.77
CA ILE A 80 -17.77 -4.07 -15.47
C ILE A 80 -17.62 -4.58 -14.03
N GLY A 81 -16.61 -5.41 -13.78
CA GLY A 81 -16.31 -5.95 -12.45
C GLY A 81 -15.39 -5.06 -11.62
N TYR A 82 -15.42 -5.23 -10.30
CA TYR A 82 -14.59 -4.47 -9.36
C TYR A 82 -13.08 -4.55 -9.67
N ARG A 83 -12.57 -5.70 -10.12
CA ARG A 83 -11.13 -5.85 -10.44
C ARG A 83 -10.70 -4.91 -11.56
N LEU A 84 -11.49 -4.81 -12.62
CA LEU A 84 -11.23 -3.90 -13.74
C LEU A 84 -11.31 -2.43 -13.28
N VAL A 85 -12.32 -2.10 -12.48
CA VAL A 85 -12.47 -0.76 -11.89
C VAL A 85 -11.25 -0.36 -11.05
N ALA A 86 -10.78 -1.25 -10.18
CA ALA A 86 -9.61 -1.00 -9.34
C ALA A 86 -8.34 -0.78 -10.19
N THR A 87 -8.17 -1.56 -11.26
CA THR A 87 -7.08 -1.36 -12.22
C THR A 87 -7.17 0.01 -12.89
N ILE A 88 -8.34 0.39 -13.42
CA ILE A 88 -8.55 1.70 -14.07
C ILE A 88 -8.22 2.86 -13.12
N VAL A 89 -8.73 2.82 -11.88
CA VAL A 89 -8.45 3.83 -10.86
C VAL A 89 -6.94 3.93 -10.58
N HIS A 90 -6.26 2.79 -10.47
CA HIS A 90 -4.82 2.77 -10.22
C HIS A 90 -4.01 3.36 -11.38
N ARG A 91 -4.25 2.89 -12.62
CA ARG A 91 -3.47 3.30 -13.80
C ARG A 91 -3.70 4.76 -14.19
N THR A 92 -4.91 5.28 -13.98
CA THR A 92 -5.23 6.70 -14.21
C THR A 92 -4.78 7.61 -13.05
N GLY A 93 -4.29 7.02 -11.95
CA GLY A 93 -3.93 7.71 -10.72
C GLY A 93 -2.96 8.87 -10.91
N LEU A 94 -2.06 8.80 -11.90
CA LEU A 94 -1.01 9.78 -12.16
C LEU A 94 -1.36 10.85 -13.20
N ILE A 95 -2.57 10.84 -13.77
CA ILE A 95 -3.05 11.90 -14.66
C ILE A 95 -3.36 13.14 -13.80
N LYS A 96 -2.60 14.23 -14.02
CA LYS A 96 -2.77 15.48 -13.28
C LYS A 96 -3.58 16.52 -14.06
N ASP A 97 -3.56 16.45 -15.39
CA ASP A 97 -4.37 17.34 -16.23
C ASP A 97 -5.85 16.95 -16.15
N PRO A 98 -6.74 17.82 -15.64
CA PRO A 98 -8.17 17.54 -15.57
C PRO A 98 -8.81 17.32 -16.94
N ALA A 99 -8.32 17.96 -18.01
CA ALA A 99 -8.85 17.77 -19.35
C ALA A 99 -8.51 16.37 -19.89
N ALA A 100 -7.23 15.97 -19.80
CA ALA A 100 -6.80 14.63 -20.13
C ALA A 100 -7.55 13.56 -19.33
N LEU A 101 -7.75 13.76 -18.02
CA LEU A 101 -8.48 12.81 -17.18
C LEU A 101 -9.93 12.63 -17.63
N ARG A 102 -10.65 13.72 -17.94
CA ARG A 102 -12.03 13.64 -18.48
C ARG A 102 -12.09 12.93 -19.83
N ALA A 103 -11.09 13.15 -20.69
CA ALA A 103 -11.01 12.48 -21.98
C ALA A 103 -10.77 10.97 -21.81
N VAL A 104 -9.84 10.57 -20.94
CA VAL A 104 -9.58 9.17 -20.59
C VAL A 104 -10.81 8.50 -19.97
N ASP A 105 -11.49 9.13 -19.01
CA ASP A 105 -12.73 8.59 -18.41
C ASP A 105 -13.80 8.34 -19.47
N THR A 106 -13.96 9.28 -20.41
CA THR A 106 -14.90 9.15 -21.52
C THR A 106 -14.55 8.00 -22.45
N ALA A 107 -13.28 7.92 -22.86
CA ALA A 107 -12.83 6.90 -23.79
C ALA A 107 -12.87 5.50 -23.16
N LEU A 108 -12.43 5.35 -21.91
CA LEU A 108 -12.52 4.08 -21.18
C LEU A 108 -13.98 3.64 -21.03
N ALA A 109 -14.89 4.53 -20.64
CA ALA A 109 -16.29 4.18 -20.44
C ALA A 109 -16.98 3.64 -21.71
N LEU A 110 -16.54 4.08 -22.89
CA LEU A 110 -16.99 3.54 -24.18
C LEU A 110 -16.32 2.21 -24.52
N LEU A 111 -14.99 2.12 -24.36
CA LEU A 111 -14.22 0.95 -24.79
C LEU A 111 -14.49 -0.29 -23.94
N VAL A 112 -14.58 -0.14 -22.61
CA VAL A 112 -14.68 -1.27 -21.68
C VAL A 112 -15.96 -2.09 -21.88
N GLN A 113 -17.01 -1.51 -22.46
CA GLN A 113 -18.26 -2.23 -22.76
C GLN A 113 -18.09 -3.27 -23.88
N GLY A 114 -17.09 -3.08 -24.76
CA GLY A 114 -16.75 -4.01 -25.83
C GLY A 114 -15.61 -4.96 -25.49
N TRP A 115 -15.00 -4.85 -24.30
CA TRP A 115 -13.90 -5.73 -23.91
C TRP A 115 -14.43 -7.12 -23.59
N GLY A 116 -13.99 -8.10 -24.37
CA GLY A 116 -14.15 -9.52 -24.03
C GLY A 116 -13.19 -9.95 -22.92
N PRO A 117 -13.10 -11.26 -22.63
CA PRO A 117 -12.13 -11.78 -21.68
C PRO A 117 -10.70 -11.43 -22.09
N MET A 118 -9.98 -10.74 -21.20
CA MET A 118 -8.60 -10.33 -21.41
C MET A 118 -7.76 -10.78 -20.21
N SER A 119 -6.46 -11.04 -20.45
CA SER A 119 -5.51 -11.18 -19.34
C SER A 119 -5.35 -9.85 -18.59
N LEU A 120 -4.86 -9.92 -17.36
CA LEU A 120 -4.56 -8.73 -16.56
C LEU A 120 -3.52 -7.84 -17.27
N ASP A 121 -2.44 -8.43 -17.79
CA ASP A 121 -1.39 -7.71 -18.50
C ASP A 121 -1.91 -7.00 -19.76
N ARG A 122 -2.79 -7.66 -20.53
CA ARG A 122 -3.38 -7.02 -21.72
C ARG A 122 -4.33 -5.88 -21.33
N THR A 123 -5.07 -6.03 -20.24
CA THR A 123 -5.92 -4.96 -19.69
C THR A 123 -5.07 -3.75 -19.29
N ASP A 124 -3.96 -3.98 -18.58
CA ASP A 124 -3.04 -2.92 -18.15
C ASP A 124 -2.46 -2.17 -19.35
N GLN A 125 -1.96 -2.90 -20.36
CA GLN A 125 -1.40 -2.31 -21.58
C GLN A 125 -2.41 -1.45 -22.35
N GLU A 126 -3.67 -1.90 -22.44
CA GLU A 126 -4.70 -1.16 -23.16
C GLU A 126 -5.07 0.13 -22.44
N ILE A 127 -5.17 0.10 -21.11
CA ILE A 127 -5.41 1.31 -20.31
C ILE A 127 -4.22 2.26 -20.44
N ASP A 128 -2.98 1.75 -20.35
CA ASP A 128 -1.78 2.57 -20.48
C ASP A 128 -1.64 3.25 -21.83
N ARG A 129 -1.95 2.52 -22.91
CA ARG A 129 -1.97 3.07 -24.26
C ARG A 129 -2.91 4.26 -24.33
N LEU A 130 -4.13 4.11 -23.81
CA LEU A 130 -5.12 5.18 -23.81
C LEU A 130 -4.70 6.36 -22.93
N VAL A 131 -4.10 6.10 -21.77
CA VAL A 131 -3.56 7.15 -20.90
C VAL A 131 -2.44 7.90 -21.62
N ALA A 132 -1.55 7.20 -22.32
CA ALA A 132 -0.43 7.79 -23.07
C ALA A 132 -0.90 8.70 -24.20
N GLU A 133 -1.98 8.34 -24.89
CA GLU A 133 -2.57 9.13 -25.97
C GLU A 133 -3.10 10.49 -25.47
N HIS A 134 -3.58 10.55 -24.23
CA HIS A 134 -4.20 11.75 -23.66
C HIS A 134 -3.29 12.54 -22.71
N ASP A 135 -2.39 11.85 -21.99
CA ASP A 135 -1.38 12.45 -21.12
C ASP A 135 -0.05 11.67 -21.26
N PRO A 136 0.77 11.98 -22.28
CA PRO A 136 2.09 11.38 -22.45
C PRO A 136 3.02 11.56 -21.23
N TYR A 137 2.77 12.59 -20.41
CA TYR A 137 3.55 12.86 -19.21
C TYR A 137 3.10 12.01 -18.01
N ALA A 138 1.91 11.42 -18.01
CA ALA A 138 1.48 10.47 -16.99
C ALA A 138 2.38 9.23 -16.97
N LEU A 139 2.72 8.68 -18.15
CA LEU A 139 3.71 7.59 -18.26
C LEU A 139 5.10 8.02 -17.81
N ARG A 140 5.50 9.25 -18.12
CA ARG A 140 6.79 9.81 -17.69
C ARG A 140 6.86 9.93 -16.18
N ARG A 141 5.75 10.20 -15.48
CA ARG A 141 5.69 10.22 -14.00
C ARG A 141 5.84 8.82 -13.39
N THR A 142 5.34 7.76 -14.05
CA THR A 142 5.63 6.36 -13.68
C THR A 142 7.13 6.05 -13.83
N GLN A 143 7.74 6.51 -14.92
CA GLN A 143 9.20 6.39 -15.13
C GLN A 143 10.02 7.27 -14.17
N THR A 144 9.51 8.42 -13.73
CA THR A 144 10.14 9.27 -12.71
C THR A 144 10.13 8.59 -11.34
N LYS A 145 9.09 7.83 -10.97
CA LYS A 145 9.13 7.01 -9.73
C LYS A 145 10.23 5.94 -9.77
N ALA A 146 10.46 5.32 -10.93
CA ALA A 146 11.61 4.41 -11.11
C ALA A 146 12.97 5.13 -10.98
N ARG A 147 13.07 6.38 -11.43
CA ARG A 147 14.28 7.21 -11.31
C ARG A 147 14.46 7.85 -9.93
N GLY A 148 13.38 8.06 -9.20
CA GLY A 148 13.34 8.58 -7.82
C GLY A 148 13.29 7.49 -6.76
N ARG A 149 13.55 6.23 -7.13
CA ARG A 149 13.67 5.13 -6.16
C ARG A 149 14.83 5.45 -5.21
N ALA A 150 14.55 5.40 -3.92
CA ALA A 150 15.52 5.70 -2.86
C ALA A 150 15.26 4.79 -1.66
N VAL A 151 16.30 4.63 -0.84
CA VAL A 151 16.22 4.03 0.49
C VAL A 151 16.76 5.07 1.46
N GLU A 152 15.94 5.46 2.42
CA GLU A 152 16.26 6.47 3.43
C GLU A 152 16.12 5.83 4.81
N VAL A 153 17.09 6.11 5.69
CA VAL A 153 17.10 5.64 7.08
C VAL A 153 17.13 6.85 7.99
N PHE A 154 16.09 6.99 8.81
CA PHE A 154 15.95 8.04 9.80
C PHE A 154 16.19 7.44 11.19
N LEU A 155 17.22 7.92 11.87
CA LEU A 155 17.53 7.51 13.24
C LEU A 155 16.65 8.33 14.20
N ASP A 156 15.99 7.66 15.14
CA ASP A 156 15.33 8.32 16.27
C ASP A 156 16.25 8.25 17.49
N ASP A 157 16.95 9.37 17.72
CA ASP A 157 17.99 9.50 18.76
C ASP A 157 17.46 9.27 20.18
N ALA A 158 16.13 9.37 20.39
CA ALA A 158 15.52 9.27 21.72
C ALA A 158 15.11 7.84 22.11
N THR A 159 14.85 6.96 21.14
CA THR A 159 14.22 5.65 21.38
C THR A 159 15.13 4.48 20.99
N GLY A 160 16.21 4.73 20.25
CA GLY A 160 17.14 3.69 19.78
C GLY A 160 16.58 2.84 18.65
N VAL A 161 15.48 3.25 18.01
CA VAL A 161 14.95 2.64 16.79
C VAL A 161 15.19 3.55 15.58
N ALA A 162 15.11 2.97 14.38
CA ALA A 162 15.24 3.72 13.13
C ALA A 162 14.05 3.41 12.21
N THR A 163 13.62 4.41 11.45
CA THR A 163 12.61 4.24 10.41
C THR A 163 13.30 4.11 9.05
N LEU A 164 12.99 3.05 8.32
CA LEU A 164 13.45 2.84 6.95
C LEU A 164 12.31 3.12 5.98
N TRP A 165 12.53 4.04 5.03
CA TRP A 165 11.64 4.28 3.91
C TRP A 165 12.29 3.81 2.62
N ALA A 166 11.62 2.96 1.84
CA ALA A 166 12.18 2.43 0.60
C ALA A 166 11.15 2.43 -0.54
N THR A 167 11.58 2.90 -1.70
CA THR A 167 10.86 2.71 -2.97
C THR A 167 11.71 1.84 -3.87
N LEU A 168 11.20 0.66 -4.21
CA LEU A 168 11.89 -0.36 -5.02
C LEU A 168 11.11 -0.64 -6.30
N PHE A 169 11.75 -1.29 -7.27
CA PHE A 169 11.02 -1.92 -8.36
C PHE A 169 10.13 -3.04 -7.80
N ALA A 170 8.95 -3.24 -8.40
CA ALA A 170 8.01 -4.24 -7.91
C ALA A 170 8.60 -5.67 -7.80
N PRO A 171 9.41 -6.17 -8.77
CA PRO A 171 10.07 -7.46 -8.64
C PRO A 171 11.03 -7.52 -7.45
N ASP A 172 11.83 -6.46 -7.24
CA ASP A 172 12.78 -6.38 -6.13
C ASP A 172 12.05 -6.30 -4.78
N ALA A 173 10.95 -5.55 -4.71
CA ALA A 173 10.11 -5.45 -3.52
C ALA A 173 9.49 -6.81 -3.16
N ALA A 174 8.99 -7.56 -4.15
CA ALA A 174 8.45 -8.90 -3.94
C ALA A 174 9.52 -9.89 -3.46
N ALA A 175 10.73 -9.82 -4.05
CA ALA A 175 11.86 -10.64 -3.63
C ALA A 175 12.30 -10.30 -2.19
N LEU A 176 12.36 -9.01 -1.84
CA LEU A 176 12.68 -8.56 -0.49
C LEU A 176 11.61 -9.01 0.52
N ASP A 177 10.32 -8.84 0.19
CA ASP A 177 9.21 -9.27 1.04
C ASP A 177 9.27 -10.76 1.36
N GLN A 178 9.47 -11.60 0.33
CA GLN A 178 9.64 -13.04 0.50
C GLN A 178 10.91 -13.39 1.31
N ARG A 179 12.00 -12.66 1.11
CA ARG A 179 13.25 -12.87 1.85
C ARG A 179 13.07 -12.56 3.33
N LEU A 180 12.38 -11.48 3.68
CA LEU A 180 12.06 -11.12 5.07
C LEU A 180 11.23 -12.20 5.76
N ASP A 181 10.20 -12.73 5.08
CA ASP A 181 9.40 -13.84 5.60
C ASP A 181 10.24 -15.11 5.80
N THR A 182 11.12 -15.43 4.84
CA THR A 182 11.98 -16.60 4.91
C THR A 182 12.92 -16.55 6.12
N ILE A 183 13.58 -15.40 6.34
CA ILE A 183 14.47 -15.20 7.49
C ILE A 183 13.69 -15.18 8.81
N ALA A 184 12.52 -14.52 8.84
CA ALA A 184 11.67 -14.48 10.03
C ALA A 184 11.17 -15.87 10.47
N ALA A 185 11.10 -16.82 9.53
CA ALA A 185 10.69 -18.20 9.77
C ALA A 185 11.83 -19.12 10.24
N THR A 186 13.08 -18.68 10.31
CA THR A 186 14.21 -19.54 10.71
C THR A 186 14.29 -19.81 12.22
N VAL A 187 13.44 -19.16 13.01
CA VAL A 187 13.34 -19.36 14.47
C VAL A 187 12.33 -20.45 14.80
N CYS A 188 12.44 -21.06 15.98
CA CYS A 188 11.46 -22.06 16.40
C CYS A 188 10.14 -21.41 16.83
N GLU A 189 9.10 -22.23 17.02
CA GLU A 189 7.78 -21.79 17.45
C GLU A 189 7.76 -21.14 18.85
N HIS A 190 8.77 -21.42 19.68
CA HIS A 190 8.93 -20.88 21.04
C HIS A 190 9.65 -19.53 21.07
N ASP A 191 9.96 -18.94 19.90
CA ASP A 191 10.55 -17.60 19.86
C ASP A 191 9.54 -16.56 20.38
N PRO A 192 9.91 -15.72 21.36
CA PRO A 192 8.98 -14.81 22.01
C PRO A 192 8.55 -13.64 21.12
N ARG A 193 9.21 -13.41 19.98
CA ARG A 193 8.94 -12.27 19.10
C ARG A 193 7.71 -12.50 18.22
N THR A 194 6.93 -11.44 18.02
CA THR A 194 5.85 -11.43 17.04
C THR A 194 6.39 -11.60 15.62
N ARG A 195 5.53 -11.96 14.66
CA ARG A 195 5.95 -12.08 13.25
C ARG A 195 6.51 -10.75 12.72
N ASP A 196 5.90 -9.64 13.08
CA ASP A 196 6.33 -8.31 12.62
C ASP A 196 7.68 -7.91 13.22
N GLN A 197 7.91 -8.21 14.50
CA GLN A 197 9.22 -8.04 15.13
C GLN A 197 10.29 -8.90 14.44
N ARG A 198 10.00 -10.17 14.13
CA ARG A 198 10.93 -11.05 13.41
C ARG A 198 11.22 -10.56 11.99
N ARG A 199 10.23 -10.01 11.29
CA ARG A 199 10.45 -9.39 9.97
C ARG A 199 11.29 -8.11 10.09
N SER A 200 11.11 -7.32 11.14
CA SER A 200 11.97 -6.18 11.44
C SER A 200 13.41 -6.63 11.69
N ASP A 201 13.62 -7.63 12.53
CA ASP A 201 14.95 -8.19 12.81
C ASP A 201 15.58 -8.81 11.56
N ALA A 202 14.77 -9.40 10.69
CA ALA A 202 15.22 -9.94 9.41
C ALA A 202 15.83 -8.86 8.50
N MET A 203 15.35 -7.62 8.56
CA MET A 203 15.97 -6.50 7.85
C MET A 203 17.40 -6.25 8.37
N GLY A 204 17.59 -6.28 9.70
CA GLY A 204 18.91 -6.18 10.32
C GLY A 204 19.82 -7.33 9.91
N ALA A 205 19.31 -8.56 9.94
CA ALA A 205 20.04 -9.75 9.50
C ALA A 205 20.54 -9.63 8.05
N ILE A 206 19.69 -9.17 7.13
CA ILE A 206 20.09 -8.91 5.73
C ILE A 206 21.22 -7.87 5.68
N GLY A 207 21.11 -6.77 6.43
CA GLY A 207 22.15 -5.74 6.51
C GLY A 207 23.50 -6.25 7.05
N HIS A 208 23.46 -7.29 7.89
CA HIS A 208 24.64 -7.99 8.40
C HIS A 208 25.05 -9.22 7.56
N TRP A 209 24.52 -9.37 6.34
CA TRP A 209 24.81 -10.49 5.44
C TRP A 209 24.44 -11.86 6.00
N GLN A 210 23.44 -11.90 6.88
CA GLN A 210 22.92 -13.11 7.48
C GLN A 210 21.69 -13.62 6.73
N ASP A 211 21.46 -14.93 6.79
CA ASP A 211 20.34 -15.61 6.16
C ASP A 211 19.34 -16.22 7.16
N ARG A 212 19.56 -15.97 8.44
CA ARG A 212 18.74 -16.48 9.55
C ARG A 212 18.84 -15.58 10.78
N LEU A 213 17.80 -15.63 11.61
CA LEU A 213 17.80 -15.04 12.95
C LEU A 213 18.37 -16.01 13.99
N ALA A 214 19.03 -15.47 15.00
CA ALA A 214 19.25 -16.17 16.25
C ALA A 214 17.92 -16.28 17.02
N CYS A 215 17.51 -17.49 17.38
CA CYS A 215 16.28 -17.70 18.16
C CYS A 215 16.45 -17.26 19.61
N LEU A 216 15.42 -16.62 20.18
CA LEU A 216 15.42 -16.09 21.55
C LEU A 216 14.60 -16.94 22.54
N CYS A 217 14.29 -18.20 22.20
CA CYS A 217 13.48 -19.09 23.04
C CYS A 217 14.17 -19.55 24.34
N GLY A 218 15.50 -19.44 24.46
CA GLY A 218 16.26 -19.83 25.64
C GLY A 218 16.38 -21.34 25.91
N LEU A 219 15.91 -22.20 25.00
CA LEU A 219 15.99 -23.66 25.14
C LEU A 219 17.41 -24.17 24.87
N ALA A 220 17.92 -25.06 25.73
CA ALA A 220 19.29 -25.60 25.64
C ALA A 220 19.59 -26.39 24.35
N HIS A 221 18.55 -26.97 23.74
CA HIS A 221 18.64 -27.75 22.49
C HIS A 221 17.67 -27.19 21.46
N CYS A 222 17.86 -25.93 21.08
CA CYS A 222 17.13 -25.32 19.97
C CYS A 222 17.96 -25.41 18.68
N ASP A 223 17.45 -26.12 17.68
CA ASP A 223 18.08 -26.20 16.35
C ASP A 223 18.17 -24.82 15.65
N ALA A 224 17.29 -23.90 16.04
CA ALA A 224 17.30 -22.50 15.61
C ALA A 224 18.12 -21.57 16.55
N GLY A 225 18.68 -22.10 17.64
CA GLY A 225 19.46 -21.36 18.64
C GLY A 225 20.92 -21.13 18.26
N ALA A 226 21.38 -21.65 17.11
CA ALA A 226 22.73 -21.40 16.62
C ALA A 226 22.97 -19.90 16.43
N THR A 227 24.00 -19.38 17.07
CA THR A 227 24.40 -17.96 17.00
C THR A 227 24.94 -17.63 15.62
N THR A 228 24.40 -16.59 14.99
CA THR A 228 24.99 -16.01 13.78
C THR A 228 26.10 -15.05 14.17
N PRO A 229 27.31 -15.14 13.58
CA PRO A 229 28.39 -14.21 13.85
C PRO A 229 27.95 -12.77 13.56
N SER A 230 28.14 -11.86 14.51
CA SER A 230 27.88 -10.44 14.33
C SER A 230 29.07 -9.77 13.64
N THR A 231 28.81 -8.94 12.62
CA THR A 231 29.82 -8.09 11.97
C THR A 231 29.81 -6.66 12.52
N VAL A 232 29.09 -6.40 13.62
CA VAL A 232 28.98 -5.09 14.24
C VAL A 232 30.29 -4.70 14.92
N VAL A 233 30.81 -3.51 14.58
CA VAL A 233 31.94 -2.88 15.28
C VAL A 233 31.38 -1.93 16.33
N ILE A 234 31.60 -2.23 17.62
CA ILE A 234 31.21 -1.34 18.73
C ILE A 234 32.44 -0.50 19.10
N HIS A 235 32.37 0.81 18.88
CA HIS A 235 33.36 1.75 19.40
C HIS A 235 32.96 2.16 20.83
N VAL A 236 33.59 1.55 21.83
CA VAL A 236 33.43 1.94 23.23
C VAL A 236 34.44 3.04 23.55
N VAL A 237 33.96 4.23 23.86
CA VAL A 237 34.77 5.29 24.47
C VAL A 237 34.49 5.25 25.97
N ALA A 238 35.42 4.68 26.74
CA ALA A 238 35.39 4.71 28.19
C ALA A 238 36.30 5.83 28.69
N HIS A 239 35.78 6.70 29.56
CA HIS A 239 36.61 7.61 30.34
C HIS A 239 37.09 6.91 31.61
N ALA A 240 38.39 6.98 31.89
CA ALA A 240 38.95 6.52 33.15
C ALA A 240 38.64 7.54 34.25
N GLU A 241 37.84 7.16 35.24
CA GLU A 241 37.80 7.89 36.51
C GLU A 241 39.13 7.62 37.25
N SER A 242 39.85 8.69 37.58
CA SER A 242 41.07 8.68 38.41
C SER A 242 40.74 8.97 39.85
#